data_AF-Q5UWH8-F1
#
_entry.id   AF-Q5UWH8-F1
#
_cell.length_a   1.000
_cell.length_b   1.000
_cell.length_c   1.000
_cell.angle_alpha   90.00
_cell.angle_beta   90.00
_cell.angle_gamma   90.00
#
_symmetry.space_group_name_H-M   'P 1'
#
loop_
_entity.id
_entity.type
_entity.pdbx_description
1 polymer ?
#
loop_
_entity_poly.entity_id
_entity_poly.type
_entity_poly.pdbx_seq_one_letter_code
_entity_poly.pdbx_strand_id
1 'polypeptide(L)'
;MLTDLDDTRVQRNQRGVRFVHATMSGLGPLIGVLIPLTPFLVAGTVVTMAEAALIAVGLGIGVLGVFGAYMGSISDQRWYVAAVRMGLAGLVVAILNLFLPG
;
A
#
# COMPACT_ATOMS: atom_id res chain seq x y z
N MET A 1 12.73 -30.35 -25.64
CA MET A 1 13.56 -30.64 -24.47
C MET A 1 13.98 -29.30 -23.90
N LEU A 2 13.37 -28.86 -22.79
CA LEU A 2 13.73 -27.59 -22.15
C LEU A 2 15.04 -27.85 -21.41
N THR A 3 16.13 -27.28 -21.90
CA THR A 3 17.43 -27.34 -21.22
C THR A 3 17.32 -26.59 -19.90
N ASP A 4 17.65 -27.26 -18.81
CA ASP A 4 17.74 -26.63 -17.50
C ASP A 4 18.87 -25.59 -17.51
N LEU A 5 18.55 -24.36 -17.12
CA LEU A 5 19.48 -23.22 -17.11
C LEU A 5 20.12 -23.02 -15.73
N ASP A 6 20.15 -24.07 -14.93
CA ASP A 6 20.75 -24.07 -13.61
C ASP A 6 22.25 -23.74 -13.69
N ASP A 7 22.70 -22.91 -12.75
CA ASP A 7 24.09 -22.44 -12.59
C ASP A 7 24.64 -21.51 -13.70
N THR A 8 23.76 -21.03 -14.59
CA THR A 8 24.11 -20.04 -15.61
C THR A 8 24.14 -18.61 -15.07
N ARG A 9 24.89 -17.71 -15.73
CA ARG A 9 24.87 -16.25 -15.43
C ARG A 9 23.44 -15.67 -15.46
N VAL A 10 22.56 -16.26 -16.28
CA VAL A 10 21.14 -15.88 -16.40
C VAL A 10 20.37 -16.16 -15.11
N GLN A 11 20.58 -17.32 -14.47
CA GLN A 11 19.91 -17.64 -13.20
C GLN A 11 20.38 -16.74 -12.05
N ARG A 12 21.67 -16.40 -11.98
CA ARG A 12 22.22 -15.46 -10.98
C ARG A 12 21.64 -14.05 -11.12
N ASN A 13 21.45 -13.57 -12.34
CA ASN A 13 20.76 -12.30 -12.60
C ASN A 13 19.27 -12.34 -12.20
N GLN A 14 18.58 -13.47 -12.41
CA GLN A 14 17.17 -13.61 -12.03
C GLN A 14 16.93 -13.70 -10.51
N ARG A 15 17.87 -14.24 -9.72
CA ARG A 15 17.75 -14.28 -8.25
C ARG A 15 17.70 -12.88 -7.64
N GLY A 16 18.54 -11.95 -8.12
CA GLY A 16 18.52 -10.55 -7.69
C GLY A 16 17.19 -9.87 -8.00
N VAL A 17 16.69 -10.04 -9.23
CA VAL A 17 15.39 -9.50 -9.68
C VAL A 17 14.24 -10.05 -8.83
N ARG A 18 14.25 -11.36 -8.52
CA ARG A 18 13.22 -12.00 -7.69
C ARG A 18 13.22 -11.49 -6.25
N PHE A 19 14.39 -11.28 -5.65
CA PHE A 19 14.51 -10.72 -4.30
C PHE A 19 13.97 -9.29 -4.23
N VAL A 20 14.31 -8.44 -5.21
CA VAL A 20 13.79 -7.07 -5.30
C VAL A 20 12.27 -7.07 -5.47
N HIS A 21 11.71 -7.88 -6.36
CA HIS A 21 10.26 -7.99 -6.52
C HIS A 21 9.56 -8.47 -5.25
N ALA A 22 10.11 -9.49 -4.57
CA ALA A 22 9.55 -9.98 -3.31
C ALA A 22 9.57 -8.89 -2.22
N THR A 23 10.68 -8.15 -2.12
CA THR A 23 10.82 -7.04 -1.15
C THR A 23 9.84 -5.92 -1.44
N MET A 24 9.73 -5.48 -2.70
CA MET A 24 8.79 -4.45 -3.12
C MET A 24 7.32 -4.87 -2.90
N SER A 25 7.02 -6.15 -3.11
CA SER A 25 5.69 -6.70 -2.86
C SER A 25 5.34 -6.70 -1.36
N GLY A 26 6.32 -6.98 -0.48
CA GLY A 26 6.12 -6.92 0.97
C GLY A 26 6.06 -5.50 1.55
N LEU A 27 6.76 -4.55 0.96
CA LEU A 27 6.78 -3.15 1.43
C LEU A 27 5.41 -2.47 1.30
N GLY A 28 4.65 -2.76 0.24
CA GLY A 28 3.33 -2.18 0.02
C GLY A 28 2.38 -2.39 1.22
N PRO A 29 2.10 -3.65 1.62
CA PRO A 29 1.32 -3.94 2.82
C PRO A 29 1.94 -3.41 4.11
N LEU A 30 3.27 -3.45 4.25
CA LEU A 30 3.95 -2.97 5.45
C LEU A 30 3.70 -1.47 5.66
N ILE A 31 3.89 -0.67 4.62
CA ILE A 31 3.58 0.76 4.62
C ILE A 31 2.09 0.99 4.87
N GLY A 32 1.24 0.20 4.18
CA GLY A 32 -0.22 0.27 4.30
C GLY A 32 -0.75 0.00 5.71
N VAL A 33 0.02 -0.69 6.56
CA VAL A 33 -0.35 -0.94 7.97
C VAL A 33 0.38 0.02 8.91
N LEU A 34 1.70 0.19 8.76
CA LEU A 34 2.49 0.96 9.72
C LEU A 34 2.13 2.45 9.69
N ILE A 35 1.89 3.04 8.52
CA ILE A 35 1.55 4.47 8.44
C ILE A 35 0.20 4.76 9.14
N PRO A 36 -0.91 4.08 8.82
CA PRO A 36 -2.18 4.32 9.50
C PRO A 36 -2.17 4.00 11.00
N LEU A 37 -1.24 3.17 11.49
CA LEU A 37 -1.11 2.89 12.92
C LEU A 37 -0.38 4.00 13.70
N THR A 38 0.39 4.86 13.04
CA THR A 38 1.19 5.90 13.73
C THR A 38 0.39 6.82 14.66
N PRO A 39 -0.85 7.27 14.36
CA PRO A 39 -1.60 8.17 15.25
C PRO A 39 -1.94 7.50 16.59
N PHE A 40 -2.07 6.17 16.61
CA PHE A 40 -2.40 5.43 17.82
C PHE A 40 -1.26 5.35 18.82
N LEU A 41 -0.01 5.61 18.40
CA LEU A 41 1.14 5.70 19.32
C LEU A 41 1.03 6.87 20.30
N VAL A 42 0.23 7.89 19.95
CA VAL A 42 0.02 9.11 20.74
C VAL A 42 -1.46 9.31 21.13
N ALA A 43 -2.28 8.27 20.96
CA ALA A 43 -3.68 8.30 21.37
C ALA A 43 -3.79 8.32 22.90
N GLY A 44 -4.64 9.22 23.42
CA GLY A 44 -4.81 9.47 24.85
C GLY A 44 -3.80 10.45 25.45
N THR A 45 -2.81 10.90 24.69
CA THR A 45 -1.82 11.92 25.14
C THR A 45 -1.90 13.19 24.30
N VAL A 46 -1.71 13.08 22.98
CA VAL A 46 -1.73 14.23 22.04
C VAL A 46 -3.09 14.38 21.38
N VAL A 47 -3.71 13.25 21.03
CA VAL A 47 -5.01 13.19 20.37
C VAL A 47 -5.93 12.22 21.10
N THR A 48 -7.23 12.43 21.02
CA THR A 48 -8.22 11.48 21.53
C THR A 48 -8.25 10.21 20.66
N MET A 49 -8.85 9.14 21.18
CA MET A 49 -8.99 7.88 20.42
C MET A 49 -9.78 8.07 19.12
N ALA A 50 -10.82 8.91 19.15
CA ALA A 50 -11.63 9.22 17.97
C ALA A 50 -10.84 10.02 16.93
N GLU A 51 -10.06 11.01 17.36
CA GLU A 51 -9.18 11.78 16.47
C GLU A 51 -8.08 10.90 15.87
N ALA A 52 -7.45 10.02 16.65
CA ALA A 52 -6.47 9.07 16.16
C ALA A 52 -7.07 8.16 15.06
N ALA A 53 -8.29 7.66 15.26
CA ALA A 53 -9.00 6.87 14.26
C ALA A 53 -9.30 7.66 12.99
N LEU A 54 -9.75 8.92 13.09
CA LEU A 54 -10.00 9.77 11.94
C LEU A 54 -8.72 10.07 11.14
N ILE A 55 -7.63 10.38 11.84
CA ILE A 55 -6.30 10.60 11.23
C ILE A 55 -5.83 9.33 10.54
N ALA A 56 -5.97 8.16 11.18
CA ALA A 56 -5.59 6.87 10.62
C ALA A 56 -6.34 6.57 9.32
N VAL A 57 -7.65 6.83 9.27
CA VAL A 57 -8.46 6.70 8.05
C VAL A 57 -7.95 7.64 6.95
N GLY A 58 -7.70 8.91 7.29
CA GLY A 58 -7.15 9.88 6.34
C GLY A 58 -5.79 9.46 5.79
N LEU A 59 -4.91 8.96 6.65
CA LEU A 59 -3.61 8.41 6.25
C LEU A 59 -3.77 7.18 5.35
N GLY A 60 -4.68 6.26 5.66
CA GLY A 60 -4.96 5.08 4.84
C GLY A 60 -5.44 5.45 3.43
N ILE A 61 -6.39 6.39 3.33
CA ILE A 61 -6.86 6.95 2.05
C ILE A 61 -5.71 7.62 1.29
N GLY A 62 -4.88 8.41 1.99
CA GLY A 62 -3.71 9.06 1.41
C GLY A 62 -2.68 8.08 0.85
N VAL A 63 -2.34 7.03 1.61
CA VAL A 63 -1.42 5.97 1.16
C VAL A 63 -1.97 5.25 -0.05
N LEU A 64 -3.26 4.88 -0.06
CA LEU A 64 -3.92 4.28 -1.23
C LEU A 64 -3.87 5.21 -2.44
N GLY A 65 -4.11 6.51 -2.24
CA GLY A 65 -4.00 7.52 -3.28
C GLY A 65 -2.59 7.62 -3.86
N VAL A 66 -1.55 7.63 -3.02
CA VAL A 66 -0.14 7.65 -3.43
C VAL A 66 0.23 6.39 -4.20
N PHE A 67 -0.17 5.21 -3.72
CA PHE A 67 0.04 3.96 -4.46
C PHE A 67 -0.72 3.94 -5.79
N GLY A 68 -1.95 4.46 -5.82
CA GLY A 68 -2.71 4.64 -7.06
C GLY A 68 -2.00 5.56 -8.05
N ALA A 69 -1.49 6.70 -7.58
CA ALA A 69 -0.71 7.64 -8.40
C ALA A 69 0.54 6.97 -8.98
N TYR A 70 1.32 6.30 -8.12
CA TYR A 70 2.56 5.62 -8.49
C TYR A 70 2.29 4.53 -9.54
N MET A 71 1.37 3.61 -9.25
CA MET A 71 0.97 2.53 -10.17
C MET A 71 0.45 3.09 -11.49
N GLY A 72 -0.33 4.18 -11.45
CA GLY A 72 -0.82 4.85 -12.64
C GLY A 72 0.30 5.44 -13.51
N SER A 73 1.29 6.09 -12.89
CA SER A 73 2.41 6.70 -13.59
C SER A 73 3.33 5.70 -14.31
N ILE A 74 3.49 4.50 -13.76
CA ILE A 74 4.31 3.44 -14.39
C ILE A 74 3.52 2.58 -15.39
N SER A 75 2.20 2.77 -15.50
CA SER A 75 1.30 1.94 -16.33
C SER A 75 0.69 2.70 -17.52
N ASP A 76 1.28 3.82 -17.95
CA ASP A 76 0.76 4.71 -19.02
C ASP A 76 -0.71 5.17 -18.80
N GLN A 77 -1.14 5.21 -17.54
CA GLN A 77 -2.46 5.69 -17.14
C GLN A 77 -2.36 7.10 -16.58
N ARG A 78 -3.49 7.82 -16.60
CA ARG A 78 -3.58 9.14 -15.96
C ARG A 78 -3.43 8.96 -14.44
N TRP A 79 -2.24 9.24 -13.91
CA TRP A 79 -1.87 9.04 -12.50
C TRP A 79 -2.89 9.61 -11.52
N TYR A 80 -3.41 10.81 -11.80
CA TYR A 80 -4.41 11.46 -10.95
C TYR A 80 -5.74 10.71 -10.93
N VAL A 81 -6.16 10.10 -12.04
CA VAL A 81 -7.38 9.28 -12.09
C VAL A 81 -7.18 8.02 -11.25
N ALA A 82 -6.02 7.38 -11.36
CA ALA A 82 -5.69 6.20 -10.57
C ALA A 82 -5.61 6.52 -9.07
N ALA A 83 -5.01 7.66 -8.70
CA ALA A 83 -4.95 8.15 -7.34
C ALA A 83 -6.34 8.40 -6.74
N VAL A 84 -7.20 9.13 -7.47
CA VAL A 84 -8.57 9.40 -7.05
C VAL A 84 -9.37 8.11 -6.90
N ARG A 85 -9.28 7.19 -7.86
CA ARG A 85 -9.99 5.90 -7.80
C ARG A 85 -9.59 5.08 -6.57
N MET A 86 -8.29 5.00 -6.27
CA MET A 86 -7.80 4.24 -5.12
C MET A 86 -8.16 4.93 -3.79
N GLY A 87 -8.03 6.25 -3.71
CA GLY A 87 -8.46 7.01 -2.53
C GLY A 87 -9.96 6.88 -2.26
N LEU A 88 -10.79 6.95 -3.30
CA LEU A 88 -12.23 6.72 -3.20
C LEU A 88 -12.56 5.31 -2.75
N ALA A 89 -11.83 4.29 -3.20
CA ALA A 89 -12.00 2.93 -2.72
C ALA A 89 -11.76 2.84 -1.20
N GLY A 90 -10.68 3.46 -0.70
CA GLY A 90 -10.41 3.56 0.74
C GLY A 90 -11.51 4.27 1.51
N LEU A 91 -12.02 5.39 0.97
CA LEU A 91 -13.12 6.14 1.57
C LEU A 91 -14.41 5.31 1.66
N VAL A 92 -14.76 4.61 0.57
CA VAL A 92 -15.94 3.74 0.54
C VAL A 92 -15.81 2.63 1.58
N VAL A 93 -14.65 1.98 1.67
CA VAL A 93 -14.40 0.95 2.69
C VAL A 93 -14.54 1.51 4.11
N ALA A 94 -14.00 2.70 4.38
CA ALA A 94 -14.13 3.33 5.70
C ALA A 94 -15.60 3.65 6.05
N ILE A 95 -16.37 4.14 5.09
CA ILE A 95 -17.82 4.37 5.26
C ILE A 95 -18.55 3.06 5.52
N LEU A 96 -18.27 2.01 4.73
CA LEU A 96 -18.88 0.69 4.91
C LEU A 96 -18.58 0.12 6.31
N ASN A 97 -17.36 0.29 6.80
CA ASN A 97 -16.95 -0.17 8.13
C ASN A 97 -17.74 0.51 9.28
N LEU A 98 -18.33 1.68 9.05
CA LEU A 98 -19.22 2.32 10.02
C LEU A 98 -20.58 1.62 10.14
N PHE A 99 -21.09 1.08 9.02
CA PHE A 99 -22.40 0.42 8.95
C PHE A 99 -22.32 -1.09 9.17
N LEU A 100 -21.16 -1.69 8.91
CA LEU A 100 -20.87 -3.10 9.07
C LEU A 100 -19.79 -3.29 10.14
N PRO A 101 -20.08 -2.93 11.41
CA PRO A 101 -19.17 -3.28 12.49
C PRO A 101 -19.11 -4.82 12.57
N GLY A 102 -17.89 -5.36 12.45
CA GLY A 102 -17.63 -6.78 12.68
C GLY A 102 -17.96 -7.19 14.11
#